data_AF-A0A4U2DYB9-F1
#
_entry.id   AF-A0A4U2DYB9-F1
#
_cell.length_a   1.000
_cell.length_b   1.000
_cell.length_c   1.000
_cell.angle_alpha   90.00
_cell.angle_beta   90.00
_cell.angle_gamma   90.00
#
_symmetry.space_group_name_H-M   'P 1'
#
loop_
_entity.id
_entity.type
_entity.pdbx_description
1 polymer ?
#
loop_
_entity_poly.entity_id
_entity_poly.type
_entity_poly.pdbx_seq_one_letter_code
_entity_poly.pdbx_strand_id
1 'polypeptide(L)'
;MDRGIQEQIQQCAFTLFPILARTPLKPLAIGAGASLHKTLCQSFEQADVSVYLDRFFSSREYKLALINCYRASYTRYNLDGSPSSSTVNEHELLGLARHGIFKNKKGLTEKAAQLVSEQKRYVSDRKKQLKDKVMRLKQSGFSDQFLLHRLGKRIEPYLKVNSIGVQFYSENMINEARMMK
;
A
#
# COMPACT_ATOMS: atom_id res chain seq x y z
N MET A 1 23.68 0.99 -13.99
CA MET A 1 23.87 -0.43 -14.32
C MET A 1 24.10 -0.55 -15.82
N ASP A 2 25.25 -1.10 -16.18
CA ASP A 2 25.62 -1.47 -17.55
C ASP A 2 24.64 -2.53 -18.10
N ARG A 3 24.29 -2.44 -19.39
CA ARG A 3 23.40 -3.40 -20.04
C ARG A 3 24.00 -4.81 -20.07
N GLY A 4 25.32 -4.94 -20.23
CA GLY A 4 26.01 -6.22 -20.21
C GLY A 4 25.91 -6.92 -18.85
N ILE A 5 26.07 -6.16 -17.76
CA ILE A 5 25.92 -6.69 -16.38
C ILE A 5 24.48 -7.16 -16.16
N GLN A 6 23.49 -6.40 -16.61
CA GLN A 6 22.08 -6.80 -16.51
C GLN A 6 21.79 -8.13 -17.19
N GLU A 7 22.30 -8.31 -18.41
CA GLU A 7 22.10 -9.53 -19.20
C GLU A 7 22.80 -10.74 -18.54
N GLN A 8 23.99 -10.54 -17.96
CA GLN A 8 24.69 -11.58 -17.20
C GLN A 8 23.92 -11.99 -15.93
N ILE A 9 23.43 -11.02 -15.15
CA ILE A 9 22.62 -11.30 -13.95
C ILE A 9 21.36 -12.06 -14.35
N GLN A 10 20.67 -11.63 -15.42
CA GLN A 10 19.47 -12.31 -15.90
C GLN A 10 19.74 -13.75 -16.31
N GLN A 11 20.79 -13.98 -17.11
CA GLN A 11 21.15 -15.32 -17.56
C GLN A 11 21.48 -16.22 -16.37
N CYS A 12 22.27 -15.72 -15.42
CA CYS A 12 22.59 -16.45 -14.19
C CYS A 12 21.32 -16.79 -13.38
N ALA A 13 20.43 -15.81 -13.19
CA ALA A 13 19.17 -16.01 -12.48
C ALA A 13 18.30 -17.07 -13.16
N PHE A 14 18.21 -17.07 -14.49
CA PHE A 14 17.41 -18.03 -15.24
C PHE A 14 18.01 -19.43 -15.25
N THR A 15 19.34 -19.55 -15.26
CA THR A 15 20.03 -20.83 -15.13
C THR A 15 19.83 -21.42 -13.73
N LEU A 16 19.97 -20.62 -12.68
CA LEU A 16 19.79 -21.08 -11.29
C LEU A 16 18.32 -21.35 -10.94
N PHE A 17 17.41 -20.53 -11.46
CA PHE A 17 15.98 -20.59 -11.16
C PHE A 17 15.16 -20.55 -12.45
N PRO A 18 14.98 -21.70 -13.13
CA PRO A 18 14.28 -21.79 -14.42
C PRO A 18 12.85 -21.25 -14.41
N ILE A 19 12.21 -21.18 -13.24
CA ILE A 19 10.88 -20.59 -13.09
C ILE A 19 10.82 -19.12 -13.57
N LEU A 20 11.92 -18.38 -13.44
CA LEU A 20 12.00 -16.97 -13.83
C LEU A 20 11.95 -16.77 -15.35
N ALA A 21 12.31 -17.79 -16.12
CA ALA A 21 12.27 -17.80 -17.58
C ALA A 21 10.98 -18.40 -18.15
N ARG A 22 10.06 -18.91 -17.31
CA ARG A 22 8.84 -19.58 -17.80
C ARG A 22 7.92 -18.60 -18.51
N THR A 23 7.28 -19.11 -19.57
CA THR A 23 6.21 -18.42 -20.30
C THR A 23 4.93 -19.27 -20.27
N PRO A 24 3.82 -18.78 -19.68
CA PRO A 24 3.67 -17.50 -19.01
C PRO A 24 4.44 -17.46 -17.67
N LEU A 25 4.97 -16.28 -17.36
CA LEU A 25 5.70 -16.03 -16.11
C LEU A 25 4.82 -16.33 -14.89
N LYS A 26 5.43 -16.92 -13.86
CA LYS A 26 4.75 -17.31 -12.63
C LYS A 26 5.14 -16.36 -11.49
N PRO A 27 4.17 -15.84 -10.71
CA PRO A 27 4.49 -14.97 -9.59
C PRO A 27 5.17 -15.76 -8.47
N LEU A 28 6.20 -15.15 -7.88
CA LEU A 28 7.01 -15.79 -6.87
C LEU A 28 6.36 -15.72 -5.48
N ALA A 29 6.69 -16.69 -4.64
CA ALA A 29 6.30 -16.74 -3.24
C ALA A 29 6.77 -15.48 -2.49
N ILE A 30 6.03 -15.11 -1.44
CA ILE A 30 6.49 -14.03 -0.54
C ILE A 30 7.84 -14.44 0.07
N GLY A 31 8.82 -13.54 0.02
CA GLY A 31 10.19 -13.81 0.48
C GLY A 31 11.12 -14.44 -0.56
N ALA A 32 10.59 -15.02 -1.65
CA ALA A 32 11.43 -15.59 -2.72
C ALA A 32 12.34 -14.55 -3.40
N GLY A 33 11.89 -13.29 -3.49
CA GLY A 33 12.72 -12.19 -3.98
C GLY A 33 13.95 -11.90 -3.11
N ALA A 34 13.82 -12.05 -1.79
CA ALA A 34 14.95 -11.89 -0.86
C ALA A 34 15.94 -13.06 -0.99
N SER A 35 15.45 -14.28 -1.14
CA SER A 35 16.30 -15.44 -1.41
C SER A 35 17.03 -15.32 -2.75
N LEU A 36 16.32 -14.87 -3.80
CA LEU A 36 16.90 -14.61 -5.11
C LEU A 36 18.00 -13.54 -5.04
N HIS A 37 17.72 -12.43 -4.34
CA HIS A 37 18.70 -11.36 -4.10
C HIS A 37 19.97 -11.89 -3.42
N LYS A 38 19.80 -12.63 -2.31
CA LYS A 38 20.91 -13.23 -1.56
C LYS A 38 21.77 -14.15 -2.43
N THR A 39 21.15 -15.00 -3.25
CA THR A 39 21.89 -15.93 -4.12
C THR A 39 22.65 -15.19 -5.22
N LEU A 40 22.03 -14.22 -5.89
CA LEU A 40 22.69 -13.46 -6.95
C LEU A 40 23.84 -12.59 -6.42
N CYS A 41 23.73 -12.06 -5.20
CA CYS A 41 24.81 -11.30 -4.56
C CYS A 41 26.06 -12.15 -4.23
N GLN A 42 26.03 -13.47 -4.40
CA GLN A 42 27.22 -14.31 -4.29
C GLN A 42 28.16 -14.14 -5.50
N SER A 43 27.62 -13.74 -6.64
CA SER A 43 28.35 -13.65 -7.92
C SER A 43 28.39 -12.23 -8.50
N PHE A 44 27.56 -11.31 -8.00
CA PHE A 44 27.40 -9.96 -8.53
C PHE A 44 27.32 -8.92 -7.41
N GLU A 45 27.59 -7.66 -7.74
CA GLU A 45 27.48 -6.57 -6.77
C GLU A 45 26.04 -6.34 -6.30
N GLN A 46 25.88 -6.08 -5.00
CA GLN A 46 24.58 -5.89 -4.37
C GLN A 46 23.75 -4.76 -5.01
N ALA A 47 24.40 -3.68 -5.44
CA ALA A 47 23.73 -2.55 -6.07
C ALA A 47 23.12 -2.96 -7.42
N ASP A 48 23.87 -3.66 -8.27
CA ASP A 48 23.39 -4.13 -9.57
C ASP A 48 22.29 -5.17 -9.45
N VAL A 49 22.41 -6.12 -8.50
CA VAL A 49 21.35 -7.11 -8.22
C VAL A 49 20.06 -6.42 -7.77
N SER A 50 20.15 -5.43 -6.89
CA SER A 50 18.98 -4.66 -6.42
C SER A 50 18.29 -3.95 -7.60
N VAL A 51 19.06 -3.26 -8.46
CA VAL A 51 18.51 -2.57 -9.63
C VAL A 51 17.87 -3.55 -10.62
N TYR A 52 18.51 -4.71 -10.86
CA TYR A 52 17.94 -5.76 -11.71
C TYR A 52 16.61 -6.28 -11.15
N LEU A 53 16.56 -6.63 -9.87
CA LEU A 53 15.34 -7.17 -9.25
C LEU A 53 14.22 -6.14 -9.19
N ASP A 54 14.52 -4.88 -8.90
CA ASP A 54 13.55 -3.79 -8.96
C ASP A 54 12.95 -3.68 -10.37
N ARG A 55 13.78 -3.74 -11.41
CA ARG A 55 13.29 -3.75 -12.81
C ARG A 55 12.46 -5.00 -13.11
N PHE A 56 12.89 -6.17 -12.68
CA PHE A 56 12.19 -7.44 -12.92
C PHE A 56 10.79 -7.43 -12.26
N PHE A 57 10.69 -7.10 -10.97
CA PHE A 57 9.42 -7.10 -10.25
C PHE A 57 8.52 -5.91 -10.62
N SER A 58 9.10 -4.80 -11.08
CA SER A 58 8.33 -3.67 -11.61
C SER A 58 7.97 -3.81 -13.10
N SER A 59 8.47 -4.84 -13.78
CA SER A 59 8.18 -5.11 -15.19
C SER A 59 6.69 -5.29 -15.45
N ARG A 60 6.28 -5.02 -16.69
CA ARG A 60 4.89 -5.21 -17.10
C ARG A 60 4.52 -6.68 -17.09
N GLU A 61 5.44 -7.54 -17.48
CA GLU A 61 5.31 -8.99 -17.60
C GLU A 61 5.04 -9.61 -16.23
N TYR A 62 5.81 -9.25 -15.20
CA TYR A 62 5.61 -9.74 -13.85
C TYR A 62 4.28 -9.25 -13.25
N LYS A 63 3.92 -7.99 -13.49
CA LYS A 63 2.64 -7.45 -13.06
C LYS A 63 1.46 -8.16 -13.75
N LEU A 64 1.58 -8.51 -15.03
CA LEU A 64 0.59 -9.32 -15.73
C LEU A 64 0.53 -10.76 -15.20
N ALA A 65 1.66 -11.34 -14.78
CA ALA A 65 1.70 -12.66 -14.15
C ALA A 65 0.92 -12.68 -12.83
N LEU A 66 1.08 -11.66 -11.97
CA LEU A 66 0.30 -11.51 -10.73
C LEU A 66 -1.20 -11.46 -11.01
N ILE A 67 -1.59 -10.68 -12.03
CA ILE A 67 -2.99 -10.53 -12.45
C ILE A 67 -3.58 -11.85 -12.96
N ASN A 68 -2.85 -12.55 -13.82
CA ASN A 68 -3.31 -13.82 -14.38
C ASN A 68 -3.40 -14.91 -13.30
N CYS A 69 -2.44 -14.93 -12.37
CA CYS A 69 -2.47 -15.84 -11.23
C CYS A 69 -3.70 -15.65 -10.36
N TYR A 70 -4.04 -14.40 -10.01
CA TYR A 70 -5.24 -14.09 -9.25
C TYR A 70 -6.52 -14.61 -9.93
N ARG A 71 -6.60 -14.54 -11.27
CA ARG A 71 -7.77 -15.06 -12.01
C ARG A 71 -7.86 -16.58 -12.06
N ALA A 72 -6.72 -17.28 -11.98
CA ALA A 72 -6.65 -18.71 -12.24
C ALA A 72 -6.68 -19.55 -10.96
N SER A 73 -5.76 -19.29 -10.02
CA SER A 73 -5.57 -20.17 -8.86
C SER A 73 -5.05 -19.47 -7.60
N TYR A 74 -4.72 -18.17 -7.69
CA TYR A 74 -4.11 -17.37 -6.63
C TYR A 74 -2.72 -17.86 -6.16
N THR A 75 -2.24 -19.02 -6.64
CA THR A 75 -1.04 -19.69 -6.16
C THR A 75 0.24 -18.99 -6.62
N ARG A 76 1.11 -18.66 -5.67
CA ARG A 76 2.50 -18.28 -5.96
C ARG A 76 3.38 -19.52 -6.06
N TYR A 77 4.61 -19.33 -6.52
CA TYR A 77 5.57 -20.42 -6.69
C TYR A 77 6.90 -20.10 -6.03
N ASN A 78 7.52 -21.11 -5.44
CA ASN A 78 8.87 -21.02 -4.90
C ASN A 78 9.89 -20.98 -6.06
N LEU A 79 11.15 -20.65 -5.76
CA LEU A 79 12.21 -20.53 -6.78
C LEU A 79 12.53 -21.87 -7.48
N ASP A 80 12.23 -22.98 -6.83
CA ASP A 80 12.37 -24.34 -7.37
C ASP A 80 11.23 -24.74 -8.33
N GLY A 81 10.18 -23.91 -8.46
CA GLY A 81 9.02 -24.22 -9.30
C GLY A 81 7.84 -24.85 -8.56
N SER A 82 7.97 -25.19 -7.28
CA SER A 82 6.89 -25.78 -6.48
C SER A 82 5.81 -24.75 -6.09
N PRO A 83 4.54 -25.15 -5.94
CA PRO A 83 3.49 -24.28 -5.40
C PRO A 83 3.82 -23.80 -3.99
N SER A 84 3.57 -22.52 -3.73
CA SER A 84 3.67 -21.92 -2.40
C SER A 84 2.32 -21.93 -1.70
N SER A 85 2.34 -21.97 -0.36
CA SER A 85 1.15 -21.71 0.47
C SER A 85 0.73 -20.23 0.44
N SER A 86 1.60 -19.33 -0.01
CA SER A 86 1.29 -17.92 -0.18
C SER A 86 0.51 -17.66 -1.47
N THR A 87 -0.47 -16.75 -1.40
CA THR A 87 -1.33 -16.41 -2.52
C THR A 87 -1.21 -14.94 -2.94
N VAL A 88 -1.62 -14.63 -4.17
CA VAL A 88 -1.81 -13.25 -4.61
C VAL A 88 -3.12 -12.74 -4.01
N ASN A 89 -3.08 -11.65 -3.24
CA ASN A 89 -4.27 -11.13 -2.56
C ASN A 89 -4.86 -9.87 -3.23
N GLU A 90 -6.06 -9.46 -2.80
CA GLU A 90 -6.77 -8.30 -3.34
C GLU A 90 -6.02 -6.97 -3.13
N HIS A 91 -5.22 -6.84 -2.06
CA HIS A 91 -4.44 -5.63 -1.81
C HIS A 91 -3.33 -5.45 -2.85
N GLU A 92 -2.74 -6.54 -3.32
CA GLU A 92 -1.72 -6.49 -4.37
C GLU A 92 -2.34 -6.08 -5.71
N LEU A 93 -3.52 -6.59 -6.04
CA LEU A 93 -4.26 -6.14 -7.22
C LEU A 93 -4.62 -4.65 -7.16
N LEU A 94 -5.00 -4.16 -5.99
CA LEU A 94 -5.23 -2.73 -5.74
C LEU A 94 -4.00 -1.87 -6.04
N GLY A 95 -2.82 -2.34 -5.64
CA GLY A 95 -1.54 -1.71 -5.98
C GLY A 95 -1.36 -1.64 -7.50
N LEU A 96 -1.56 -2.76 -8.20
CA LEU A 96 -1.44 -2.85 -9.65
C LEU A 96 -2.47 -1.97 -10.39
N ALA A 97 -3.65 -1.76 -9.80
CA ALA A 97 -4.71 -0.92 -10.37
C ALA A 97 -4.31 0.54 -10.47
N ARG A 98 -3.66 1.04 -9.41
CA ARG A 98 -3.19 2.42 -9.33
C ARG A 98 -2.12 2.73 -10.37
N HIS A 99 -1.39 1.72 -10.83
CA HIS A 99 -0.39 1.86 -11.89
C HIS A 99 -0.98 1.83 -13.33
N GLY A 100 -2.32 1.76 -13.48
CA GLY A 100 -2.97 1.88 -14.79
C GLY A 100 -2.76 0.69 -15.74
N ILE A 101 -2.27 -0.45 -15.23
CA ILE A 101 -1.93 -1.63 -16.03
C ILE A 101 -3.18 -2.31 -16.61
N PHE A 102 -4.34 -2.06 -16.02
CA PHE A 102 -5.59 -2.66 -16.44
C PHE A 102 -6.23 -2.03 -17.67
N LYS A 103 -5.74 -0.89 -18.19
CA LYS A 103 -6.46 -0.04 -19.17
C LYS A 103 -7.08 -0.79 -20.37
N ASN A 104 -6.60 -1.98 -20.74
CA ASN A 104 -7.08 -2.73 -21.90
C ASN A 104 -7.59 -4.18 -21.61
N LYS A 105 -7.76 -4.61 -20.35
CA LYS A 105 -8.28 -5.97 -20.02
C LYS A 105 -9.69 -5.90 -19.42
N LYS A 106 -10.70 -6.14 -20.26
CA LYS A 106 -12.13 -6.21 -19.88
C LYS A 106 -12.34 -7.18 -18.69
N GLY A 107 -13.10 -6.77 -17.68
CA GLY A 107 -13.32 -7.49 -16.40
C GLY A 107 -12.27 -7.23 -15.31
N LEU A 108 -10.99 -7.09 -15.64
CA LEU A 108 -9.96 -6.67 -14.68
C LEU A 108 -10.00 -5.17 -14.42
N THR A 109 -10.33 -4.37 -15.44
CA THR A 109 -10.66 -2.94 -15.29
C THR A 109 -11.80 -2.73 -14.30
N GLU A 110 -12.83 -3.57 -14.34
CA GLU A 110 -14.04 -3.44 -13.51
C GLU A 110 -13.76 -3.79 -12.06
N LYS A 111 -13.17 -4.97 -11.76
CA LYS A 111 -12.78 -5.33 -10.39
C LYS A 111 -11.71 -4.39 -9.84
N ALA A 112 -10.75 -3.95 -10.65
CA ALA A 112 -9.76 -2.97 -10.23
C ALA A 112 -10.38 -1.60 -9.95
N ALA A 113 -11.31 -1.13 -10.79
CA ALA A 113 -12.04 0.11 -10.56
C ALA A 113 -12.93 0.01 -9.32
N GLN A 114 -13.59 -1.12 -9.11
CA GLN A 114 -14.38 -1.41 -7.91
C GLN A 114 -13.50 -1.33 -6.66
N LEU A 115 -12.38 -2.05 -6.64
CA LEU A 115 -11.46 -2.05 -5.51
C LEU A 115 -10.90 -0.64 -5.25
N VAL A 116 -10.51 0.11 -6.29
CA VAL A 116 -10.06 1.51 -6.16
C VAL A 116 -11.17 2.40 -5.60
N SER A 117 -12.41 2.20 -6.01
CA SER A 117 -13.59 2.92 -5.51
C SER A 117 -13.87 2.60 -4.03
N GLU A 118 -13.87 1.32 -3.66
CA GLU A 118 -14.03 0.85 -2.28
C GLU A 118 -12.93 1.39 -1.38
N GLN A 119 -11.68 1.42 -1.85
CA GLN A 119 -10.58 1.98 -1.09
C GLN A 119 -10.70 3.51 -0.92
N LYS A 120 -11.15 4.23 -1.95
CA LYS A 120 -11.45 5.67 -1.84
C LYS A 120 -12.56 5.91 -0.82
N ARG A 121 -13.62 5.11 -0.83
CA ARG A 121 -14.70 5.16 0.17
C ARG A 121 -14.16 4.89 1.58
N TYR A 122 -13.43 3.80 1.78
CA TYR A 122 -12.82 3.47 3.07
C TYR A 122 -11.92 4.59 3.61
N VAL A 123 -11.07 5.18 2.77
CA VAL A 123 -10.22 6.31 3.17
C VAL A 123 -11.05 7.54 3.52
N SER A 124 -12.10 7.82 2.74
CA SER A 124 -13.03 8.93 3.01
C SER A 124 -13.77 8.72 4.33
N ASP A 125 -14.32 7.54 4.57
CA ASP A 125 -15.04 7.19 5.79
C ASP A 125 -14.13 7.26 7.01
N ARG A 126 -12.90 6.77 6.89
CA ARG A 126 -11.91 6.86 7.97
C ARG A 126 -11.50 8.30 8.27
N LYS A 127 -11.38 9.16 7.24
CA LYS A 127 -11.16 10.60 7.41
C LYS A 127 -12.34 11.26 8.11
N LYS A 128 -13.57 10.92 7.72
CA LYS A 128 -14.80 11.41 8.34
C LYS A 128 -14.87 10.99 9.83
N GLN A 129 -14.70 9.71 10.12
CA GLN A 129 -14.65 9.20 11.50
C GLN A 129 -13.58 9.88 12.36
N LEU A 130 -12.40 10.13 11.78
CA LEU A 130 -11.32 10.85 12.48
C LEU A 130 -11.71 12.31 12.75
N LYS A 131 -12.30 13.00 11.77
CA LYS A 131 -12.81 14.37 11.95
C LYS A 131 -13.90 14.40 13.03
N ASP A 132 -14.89 13.52 12.97
CA ASP A 132 -16.00 13.46 13.93
C ASP A 132 -15.49 13.15 15.35
N LYS A 133 -14.48 12.29 15.48
CA LYS A 133 -13.80 12.02 16.76
C LYS A 133 -13.09 13.25 17.30
N VAL A 134 -12.35 13.98 16.46
CA VAL A 134 -11.68 15.22 16.86
C VAL A 134 -12.70 16.27 17.30
N MET A 135 -13.79 16.45 16.55
CA MET A 135 -14.85 17.41 16.88
C MET A 135 -15.53 17.08 18.22
N ARG A 136 -15.88 15.82 18.46
CA ARG A 136 -16.45 15.39 19.76
C ARG A 136 -15.50 15.67 20.92
N LEU A 137 -14.21 15.39 20.75
CA LEU A 137 -13.23 15.65 21.81
C LEU A 137 -13.01 17.16 22.04
N LYS A 138 -13.03 17.98 20.99
CA LYS A 138 -12.99 19.45 21.15
C LYS A 138 -14.24 19.96 21.89
N GLN A 139 -15.42 19.44 21.57
CA GLN A 139 -16.66 19.78 22.28
C GLN A 139 -16.63 19.38 23.76
N SER A 140 -15.92 18.31 24.11
CA SER A 140 -15.69 17.90 25.50
C SER A 140 -14.61 18.73 26.23
N GLY A 141 -14.05 19.76 25.60
CA GLY A 141 -13.09 20.69 26.23
C GLY A 141 -11.62 20.27 26.17
N PHE A 142 -11.26 19.23 25.41
CA PHE A 142 -9.85 18.86 25.26
C PHE A 142 -9.07 19.87 24.41
N SER A 143 -7.88 20.26 24.86
CA SER A 143 -7.02 21.22 24.17
C SER A 143 -6.42 20.65 22.87
N ASP A 144 -6.14 21.52 21.90
CA ASP A 144 -5.53 21.12 20.63
C ASP A 144 -4.17 20.44 20.83
N GLN A 145 -3.36 20.88 21.80
CA GLN A 145 -2.09 20.23 22.16
C GLN A 145 -2.29 18.79 22.67
N PHE A 146 -3.29 18.57 23.53
CA PHE A 146 -3.60 17.23 24.02
C PHE A 146 -4.06 16.30 22.89
N LEU A 147 -4.89 16.80 21.98
CA LEU A 147 -5.37 16.03 20.83
C LEU A 147 -4.25 15.70 19.85
N LEU A 148 -3.33 16.63 19.60
CA LEU A 148 -2.15 16.40 18.76
C LEU A 148 -1.24 15.32 19.35
N HIS A 149 -0.99 15.40 20.66
CA HIS A 149 -0.20 14.40 21.37
C HIS A 149 -0.85 13.01 21.27
N ARG A 150 -2.18 12.92 21.44
CA ARG A 150 -2.89 11.63 21.52
C ARG A 150 -3.26 11.01 20.17
N LEU A 151 -3.55 11.82 19.14
CA LEU A 151 -4.03 11.35 17.83
C LEU A 151 -3.01 11.55 16.69
N GLY A 152 -1.90 12.23 16.98
CA GLY A 152 -0.79 12.51 16.08
C GLY A 152 -1.04 13.67 15.12
N LYS A 153 0.02 14.16 14.47
CA LYS A 153 -0.01 15.32 13.55
C LYS A 153 -1.02 15.21 12.40
N ARG A 154 -1.45 13.99 12.04
CA ARG A 154 -2.49 13.76 11.04
C ARG A 154 -3.84 14.44 11.32
N ILE A 155 -4.08 14.89 12.55
CA ILE A 155 -5.31 15.62 12.90
C ILE A 155 -5.20 17.14 12.75
N GLU A 156 -4.01 17.70 12.51
CA GLU A 156 -3.79 19.15 12.38
C GLU A 156 -4.79 19.85 11.43
N PRO A 157 -5.14 19.29 10.26
CA PRO A 157 -6.13 19.93 9.38
C PRO A 157 -7.52 20.07 10.01
N TYR A 158 -7.89 19.20 10.94
CA TYR A 158 -9.21 19.20 11.59
C TYR A 158 -9.26 20.09 12.83
N LEU A 159 -8.10 20.47 13.39
CA LEU A 159 -8.03 21.38 14.54
C LEU A 159 -8.28 22.83 14.14
N LYS A 160 -7.86 23.21 12.92
CA LYS A 160 -7.95 24.57 12.35
C LYS A 160 -9.38 25.03 12.01
N VAL A 161 -10.37 24.14 12.02
CA VAL A 161 -11.72 24.43 11.47
C VAL A 161 -12.57 25.30 12.40
N ASN A 162 -12.19 25.52 13.67
CA ASN A 162 -13.01 26.28 14.63
C ASN A 162 -12.25 27.43 15.33
N SER A 163 -11.54 28.29 14.60
CA SER A 163 -11.14 29.60 15.14
C SER A 163 -12.18 30.70 14.89
N ILE A 164 -13.31 30.40 14.24
CA ILE A 164 -14.40 31.35 14.00
C ILE A 164 -15.65 30.85 14.74
N GLY A 165 -15.95 31.45 15.89
CA GLY A 165 -17.32 31.50 16.40
C GLY A 165 -17.73 30.50 17.48
N VAL A 166 -16.86 30.14 18.43
CA VAL A 166 -17.34 29.63 19.73
C VAL A 166 -17.11 30.71 20.78
N GLN A 167 -18.15 31.51 21.04
CA GLN A 167 -18.22 32.32 22.26
C GLN A 167 -18.14 31.34 23.43
N PHE A 168 -16.99 31.28 24.07
CA PHE A 168 -16.89 30.68 25.40
C PHE A 168 -17.72 31.57 26.32
N TYR A 169 -18.73 30.99 26.98
CA TYR A 169 -19.36 31.66 28.12
C TYR A 169 -18.24 31.97 29.11
N SER A 170 -18.06 33.26 29.44
CA SER A 170 -17.12 33.64 30.49
C SER A 170 -17.58 33.04 31.81
N GLU A 171 -16.66 32.77 32.74
CA GLU A 171 -17.01 32.27 34.08
C GLU A 171 -18.06 33.14 34.78
N ASN A 172 -18.11 34.44 34.45
CA ASN A 172 -19.16 35.35 34.91
C ASN A 172 -20.57 34.94 34.45
N MET A 173 -20.73 34.53 33.18
CA MET A 173 -22.04 34.08 32.66
C MET A 173 -22.49 32.74 33.29
N ILE A 174 -21.55 31.87 33.65
CA ILE A 174 -21.83 30.60 34.35
C ILE A 174 -22.23 30.87 35.81
N ASN A 175 -21.62 31.87 36.45
CA ASN A 175 -21.94 32.25 37.82
C ASN A 175 -23.29 32.98 37.93
N GLU A 176 -23.65 33.85 36.97
CA GLU A 176 -24.96 34.50 36.93
C GLU A 176 -26.11 33.49 36.80
N ALA A 177 -25.96 32.48 35.93
CA ALA A 177 -26.96 31.43 35.76
C ALA A 177 -27.15 30.54 37.01
N ARG A 178 -26.16 30.48 37.90
CA ARG A 178 -26.25 29.76 39.18
C ARG A 178 -26.93 30.57 40.29
N MET A 179 -26.90 31.90 40.20
CA MET A 179 -27.51 32.79 41.19
C MET A 179 -29.00 33.07 40.92
N MET A 180 -29.55 32.63 39.79
CA MET A 180 -30.97 32.76 39.46
C MET A 180 -31.83 31.55 39.94
N LYS A 181 -31.48 30.92 41.07
CA LYS A 181 -32.33 29.93 41.74
C LYS A 181 -32.93 30.49 43.02
#